data_AF-A9S3Y7-F1
#
_entry.id   AF-A9S3Y7-F1
#
_cell.length_a   1.000
_cell.length_b   1.000
_cell.length_c   1.000
_cell.angle_alpha   90.00
_cell.angle_beta   90.00
_cell.angle_gamma   90.00
#
_symmetry.space_group_name_H-M   'P 1'
#
loop_
_entity.id
_entity.type
_entity.pdbx_description
1 polymer ?
#
loop_
_entity_poly.entity_id
_entity_poly.type
_entity_poly.pdbx_seq_one_letter_code
_entity_poly.pdbx_strand_id
1 'polypeptide(L)'
;MEDCEGGWEELRKEARKIEGDLDVKLSSYAKLGGMLSHGGDARVEGSWKSMDTEIELLLEKLLDINDSMSRCVAAATSTTSVTQKLARHRDILHEFTQEFRRTRNNINSMREHAELLTSVRSDISDHKASGSSSPAASLLRERGAIHGNIAHMDEVITIAHTTKVALGAQRTTFMEIQGKVKQLGDRFPAIRGVLGAIKRKKSKDTLILAGVITACILFLIIYWLSK
;
A
#
# COMPACT_ATOMS: atom_id res chain seq x y z
N MET A 1 28.56 -25.94 6.32
CA MET A 1 27.96 -24.99 5.35
C MET A 1 26.45 -25.21 5.24
N GLU A 2 25.96 -26.44 5.40
CA GLU A 2 24.51 -26.79 5.43
C GLU A 2 23.72 -26.21 6.63
N ASP A 3 24.34 -26.04 7.81
CA ASP A 3 23.63 -25.54 9.01
C ASP A 3 23.05 -24.12 8.86
N CYS A 4 23.73 -23.26 8.11
CA CYS A 4 23.30 -21.87 7.94
C CYS A 4 22.18 -21.74 6.89
N GLU A 5 22.15 -22.63 5.90
CA GLU A 5 21.12 -22.63 4.84
C GLU A 5 19.80 -23.19 5.38
N GLY A 6 19.86 -24.25 6.21
CA GLY A 6 18.70 -24.76 6.95
C GLY A 6 18.17 -23.75 7.98
N GLY A 7 19.07 -23.11 8.74
CA GLY A 7 18.68 -22.07 9.70
C GLY A 7 18.05 -20.84 9.05
N TRP A 8 18.53 -20.43 7.87
CA TRP A 8 17.94 -19.32 7.11
C TRP A 8 16.50 -19.58 6.69
N GLU A 9 16.19 -20.77 6.14
CA GLU A 9 14.83 -21.06 5.68
C GLU A 9 13.83 -21.20 6.83
N GLU A 10 14.26 -21.70 8.00
CA GLU A 10 13.42 -21.73 9.20
C GLU A 10 13.13 -20.32 9.73
N LEU A 11 14.15 -19.46 9.84
CA LEU A 11 13.96 -18.06 10.23
C LEU A 11 13.02 -17.32 9.28
N ARG A 12 13.11 -17.61 7.98
CA ARG A 12 12.26 -17.01 6.96
C ARG A 12 10.79 -17.46 7.05
N LYS A 13 10.55 -18.73 7.39
CA LYS A 13 9.20 -19.24 7.66
C LYS A 13 8.63 -18.58 8.92
N GLU A 14 9.44 -18.43 9.97
CA GLU A 14 9.02 -17.77 11.19
C GLU A 14 8.70 -16.30 10.97
N ALA A 15 9.55 -15.57 10.23
CA ALA A 15 9.30 -14.18 9.84
C ALA A 15 7.94 -14.03 9.15
N ARG A 16 7.66 -14.86 8.13
CA ARG A 16 6.37 -14.84 7.41
C ARG A 16 5.17 -15.12 8.29
N LYS A 17 5.33 -15.98 9.29
CA LYS A 17 4.26 -16.26 10.26
C LYS A 17 3.96 -15.00 11.08
N ILE A 18 4.98 -14.35 11.61
CA ILE A 18 4.84 -13.12 12.40
C ILE A 18 4.31 -11.97 11.54
N GLU A 19 4.76 -11.84 10.29
CA GLU A 19 4.22 -10.87 9.33
C GLU A 19 2.71 -11.07 9.12
N GLY A 20 2.24 -12.32 9.01
CA GLY A 20 0.81 -12.63 8.91
C GLY A 20 0.03 -12.31 10.20
N ASP A 21 0.60 -12.60 11.36
CA ASP A 21 -0.01 -12.29 12.66
C ASP A 21 -0.09 -10.76 12.87
N LEU A 22 0.94 -10.01 12.45
CA LEU A 22 0.99 -8.55 12.48
C LEU A 22 -0.10 -7.91 11.61
N ASP A 23 -0.30 -8.40 10.38
CA ASP A 23 -1.33 -7.89 9.46
C ASP A 23 -2.74 -7.97 10.08
N VAL A 24 -3.09 -9.14 10.62
CA VAL A 24 -4.39 -9.37 11.27
C VAL A 24 -4.58 -8.50 12.51
N LYS A 25 -3.52 -8.38 13.33
CA LYS A 25 -3.58 -7.59 14.56
C LYS A 25 -3.61 -6.09 14.30
N LEU A 26 -2.84 -5.58 13.34
CA LEU A 26 -2.87 -4.17 12.95
C LEU A 26 -4.24 -3.77 12.41
N SER A 27 -4.86 -4.62 11.57
CA SER A 27 -6.23 -4.41 11.11
C SER A 27 -7.24 -4.34 12.26
N SER A 28 -7.11 -5.24 13.24
CA SER A 28 -7.98 -5.29 14.42
C SER A 28 -7.75 -4.10 15.37
N TYR A 29 -6.48 -3.72 15.55
CA TYR A 29 -6.06 -2.57 16.36
C TYR A 29 -6.60 -1.26 15.80
N ALA A 30 -6.49 -1.05 14.48
CA ALA A 30 -7.06 0.12 13.81
C ALA A 30 -8.58 0.21 13.98
N LYS A 31 -9.30 -0.91 13.89
CA LYS A 31 -10.76 -0.98 14.11
C LYS A 31 -11.12 -0.61 15.54
N LEU A 32 -10.44 -1.21 16.53
CA LEU A 32 -10.67 -0.91 17.95
C LEU A 32 -10.38 0.56 18.27
N GLY A 33 -9.32 1.12 17.68
CA GLY A 33 -8.99 2.53 17.80
C GLY A 33 -10.04 3.47 17.22
N GLY A 34 -10.64 3.10 16.10
CA GLY A 34 -11.77 3.83 15.51
C GLY A 34 -13.00 3.85 16.43
N MET A 35 -13.28 2.72 17.11
CA MET A 35 -14.37 2.63 18.10
C MET A 35 -14.10 3.49 19.34
N LEU A 36 -12.85 3.52 19.83
CA LEU A 36 -12.46 4.38 20.95
C LEU A 36 -12.70 5.85 20.68
N SER A 37 -12.39 6.28 19.46
CA SER A 37 -12.58 7.67 19.03
C SER A 37 -14.06 8.13 19.04
N HIS A 38 -15.01 7.20 19.07
CA HIS A 38 -16.45 7.47 19.08
C HIS A 38 -17.09 7.31 20.47
N GLY A 39 -16.28 7.37 21.54
CA GLY A 39 -16.75 7.20 22.92
C GLY A 39 -16.78 5.74 23.36
N GLY A 40 -15.75 4.97 22.98
CA GLY A 40 -15.61 3.58 23.40
C GLY A 40 -15.48 3.46 24.93
N ASP A 41 -16.11 2.41 25.49
CA ASP A 41 -16.09 2.12 26.92
C ASP A 41 -14.72 1.59 27.39
N ALA A 42 -14.46 1.62 28.70
CA ALA A 42 -13.20 1.22 29.34
C ALA A 42 -12.74 -0.21 28.96
N ARG A 43 -13.69 -1.10 28.65
CA ARG A 43 -13.40 -2.46 28.15
C ARG A 43 -12.72 -2.44 26.77
N VAL A 44 -13.18 -1.59 25.86
CA VAL A 44 -12.59 -1.43 24.52
C VAL A 44 -11.20 -0.84 24.65
N GLU A 45 -11.02 0.11 25.58
CA GLU A 45 -9.71 0.72 25.87
C GLU A 45 -8.70 -0.31 26.38
N GLY A 46 -9.10 -1.15 27.34
CA GLY A 46 -8.24 -2.22 27.86
C GLY A 46 -7.85 -3.22 26.76
N SER A 47 -8.80 -3.62 25.91
CA SER A 47 -8.53 -4.52 24.78
C SER A 47 -7.59 -3.89 23.76
N TRP A 48 -7.75 -2.60 23.47
CA TRP A 48 -6.88 -1.87 22.55
C TRP A 48 -5.46 -1.73 23.10
N LYS A 49 -5.30 -1.35 24.38
CA LYS A 49 -3.99 -1.29 25.05
C LYS A 49 -3.29 -2.64 25.10
N SER A 50 -4.03 -3.72 25.34
CA SER A 50 -3.48 -5.07 25.28
C SER A 50 -2.96 -5.40 23.87
N MET A 51 -3.72 -5.05 22.83
CA MET A 51 -3.31 -5.27 21.44
C MET A 51 -2.11 -4.38 21.05
N ASP A 52 -2.03 -3.15 21.58
CA ASP A 52 -0.89 -2.24 21.44
C ASP A 52 0.41 -2.92 21.88
N THR A 53 0.40 -3.47 23.10
CA THR A 53 1.57 -4.18 23.66
C THR A 53 1.90 -5.47 22.90
N GLU A 54 0.90 -6.19 22.41
CA GLU A 54 1.12 -7.43 21.66
C GLU A 54 1.74 -7.16 20.28
N ILE A 55 1.33 -6.07 19.60
CA ILE A 55 1.94 -5.65 18.35
C ILE A 55 3.39 -5.20 18.57
N GLU A 56 3.68 -4.47 19.65
CA GLU A 56 5.06 -4.10 20.01
C GLU A 56 5.96 -5.33 20.17
N LEU A 57 5.48 -6.35 20.88
CA LEU A 57 6.21 -7.62 21.07
C LEU A 57 6.42 -8.38 19.74
N LEU A 58 5.44 -8.39 18.85
CA LEU A 58 5.58 -9.04 17.54
C LEU A 58 6.56 -8.30 16.62
N LEU A 59 6.57 -6.97 16.66
CA LEU A 59 7.54 -6.16 15.93
C LEU A 59 8.97 -6.37 16.44
N GLU A 60 9.15 -6.42 17.76
CA GLU A 60 10.44 -6.75 18.39
C GLU A 60 10.90 -8.15 17.99
N LYS A 61 10.01 -9.14 18.04
CA LYS A 61 10.33 -10.50 17.62
C LYS A 61 10.71 -10.58 16.13
N LEU A 62 10.04 -9.83 15.25
CA LEU A 62 10.38 -9.78 13.82
C LEU A 62 11.74 -9.11 13.58
N LEU A 63 12.08 -8.09 14.37
CA LEU A 63 13.41 -7.46 14.36
C LEU A 63 14.50 -8.48 14.74
N ASP A 64 14.31 -9.25 15.81
CA ASP A 64 15.26 -10.26 16.26
C ASP A 64 15.51 -11.37 15.22
N ILE A 65 14.44 -11.80 14.53
CA ILE A 65 14.55 -12.77 13.43
C ILE A 65 15.29 -12.14 12.24
N ASN A 66 15.01 -10.88 11.90
CA ASN A 66 15.73 -10.16 10.84
C ASN A 66 17.23 -10.03 11.15
N ASP A 67 17.59 -9.76 12.40
CA ASP A 67 18.99 -9.70 12.83
C ASP A 67 19.65 -11.07 12.82
N SER A 68 18.93 -12.12 13.22
CA SER A 68 19.40 -13.51 13.12
C SER A 68 19.63 -13.92 11.68
N MET A 69 18.69 -13.59 10.79
CA MET A 69 18.82 -13.77 9.35
C MET A 69 20.04 -13.01 8.80
N SER A 70 20.28 -11.78 9.26
CA SER A 70 21.48 -11.01 8.88
C SER A 70 22.78 -11.67 9.31
N ARG A 71 22.84 -12.26 10.51
CA ARG A 71 24.01 -12.98 11.00
C ARG A 71 24.28 -14.24 10.16
N CYS A 72 23.24 -14.98 9.80
CA CYS A 72 23.35 -16.14 8.89
C CYS A 72 23.92 -15.73 7.52
N VAL A 73 23.37 -14.66 6.92
CA VAL A 73 23.80 -14.15 5.61
C VAL A 73 25.25 -13.66 5.60
N ALA A 74 25.73 -13.13 6.73
CA ALA A 74 27.12 -12.69 6.89
C ALA A 74 28.11 -13.85 7.12
N ALA A 75 27.66 -14.95 7.73
CA ALA A 75 28.49 -16.12 8.03
C ALA A 75 28.65 -17.10 6.86
N ALA A 76 27.74 -17.07 5.88
CA ALA A 76 27.77 -17.91 4.68
C ALA A 76 28.33 -17.16 3.46
N THR A 77 28.73 -17.90 2.40
CA THR A 77 29.01 -17.30 1.09
C THR A 77 27.71 -16.78 0.50
N SER A 78 27.44 -15.50 0.78
CA SER A 78 26.16 -14.87 0.52
C SER A 78 25.90 -14.74 -0.99
N THR A 79 24.75 -15.26 -1.44
CA THR A 79 24.31 -15.08 -2.83
C THR A 79 23.48 -13.80 -2.95
N THR A 80 23.54 -13.14 -4.11
CA THR A 80 22.77 -11.91 -4.37
C THR A 80 21.27 -12.10 -4.09
N SER A 81 20.72 -13.28 -4.38
CA SER A 81 19.31 -13.58 -4.14
C SER A 81 18.94 -13.63 -2.65
N VAL A 82 19.82 -14.15 -1.79
CA VAL A 82 19.60 -14.20 -0.33
C VAL A 82 19.70 -12.79 0.27
N THR A 83 20.68 -11.99 -0.15
CA THR A 83 20.81 -10.59 0.31
C THR A 83 19.60 -9.73 -0.06
N GLN A 84 19.03 -9.91 -1.27
CA GLN A 84 17.81 -9.22 -1.69
C GLN A 84 16.59 -9.65 -0.87
N LYS A 85 16.45 -10.95 -0.56
CA LYS A 85 15.37 -11.44 0.30
C LYS A 85 15.46 -10.85 1.72
N LEU A 86 16.67 -10.76 2.28
CA LEU A 86 16.89 -10.12 3.58
C LEU A 86 16.50 -8.63 3.56
N ALA A 87 16.91 -7.91 2.52
CA ALA A 87 16.52 -6.51 2.34
C ALA A 87 14.99 -6.38 2.34
N ARG A 88 14.29 -7.27 1.63
CA ARG A 88 12.82 -7.27 1.61
C ARG A 88 12.20 -7.49 3.00
N HIS A 89 12.72 -8.41 3.81
CA HIS A 89 12.19 -8.61 5.17
C HIS A 89 12.45 -7.40 6.09
N ARG A 90 13.55 -6.66 5.87
CA ARG A 90 13.78 -5.38 6.57
C ARG A 90 12.80 -4.29 6.15
N ASP A 91 12.52 -4.19 4.85
CA ASP A 91 11.53 -3.24 4.32
C ASP A 91 10.14 -3.53 4.89
N ILE A 92 9.72 -4.80 4.93
CA ILE A 92 8.43 -5.22 5.49
C ILE A 92 8.33 -4.86 6.98
N LEU A 93 9.37 -5.14 7.78
CA LEU A 93 9.41 -4.75 9.19
C LEU A 93 9.29 -3.23 9.36
N HIS A 94 9.96 -2.45 8.50
CA HIS A 94 9.89 -1.00 8.52
C HIS A 94 8.47 -0.51 8.20
N GLU A 95 7.83 -1.07 7.16
CA GLU A 95 6.45 -0.77 6.77
C GLU A 95 5.48 -1.03 7.93
N PHE A 96 5.53 -2.20 8.57
CA PHE A 96 4.68 -2.51 9.73
C PHE A 96 4.93 -1.58 10.91
N THR A 97 6.18 -1.27 11.22
CA THR A 97 6.54 -0.35 12.30
C THR A 97 5.99 1.06 12.04
N GLN A 98 6.09 1.52 10.80
CA GLN A 98 5.58 2.82 10.40
C GLN A 98 4.05 2.86 10.45
N GLU A 99 3.38 1.83 9.93
CA GLU A 99 1.92 1.72 9.98
C GLU A 99 1.40 1.71 11.42
N PHE A 100 2.02 0.92 12.30
CA PHE A 100 1.66 0.85 13.70
C PHE A 100 1.76 2.22 14.37
N ARG A 101 2.91 2.90 14.22
CA ARG A 101 3.12 4.26 14.77
C ARG A 101 2.12 5.26 14.23
N ARG A 102 1.86 5.23 12.91
CA ARG A 102 0.88 6.13 12.28
C ARG A 102 -0.51 5.92 12.86
N THR A 103 -0.92 4.68 12.99
CA THR A 103 -2.24 4.30 13.50
C THR A 103 -2.39 4.68 14.97
N ARG A 104 -1.38 4.37 15.81
CA ARG A 104 -1.33 4.75 17.23
C ARG A 104 -1.44 6.26 17.42
N ASN A 105 -0.64 7.03 16.69
CA ASN A 105 -0.65 8.49 16.78
C ASN A 105 -2.00 9.09 16.34
N ASN A 106 -2.60 8.56 15.28
CA ASN A 106 -3.92 9.00 14.83
C ASN A 106 -4.99 8.75 15.89
N ILE A 107 -5.01 7.56 16.48
CA ILE A 107 -5.99 7.20 17.54
C ILE A 107 -5.80 8.08 18.77
N ASN A 108 -4.55 8.30 19.20
CA ASN A 108 -4.27 9.17 20.35
C ASN A 108 -4.72 10.61 20.08
N SER A 109 -4.42 11.16 18.91
CA SER A 109 -4.86 12.52 18.54
C SER A 109 -6.38 12.65 18.50
N MET A 110 -7.09 11.65 17.96
CA MET A 110 -8.56 11.64 17.98
C MET A 110 -9.13 11.53 19.39
N ARG A 111 -8.49 10.75 20.27
CA ARG A 111 -8.88 10.62 21.66
C ARG A 111 -8.69 11.91 22.43
N GLU A 112 -7.51 12.53 22.33
CA GLU A 112 -7.22 13.83 22.96
C GLU A 112 -8.25 14.88 22.51
N HIS A 113 -8.58 14.91 21.23
CA HIS A 113 -9.63 15.80 20.71
C HIS A 113 -11.01 15.50 21.31
N ALA A 114 -11.38 14.23 21.47
CA ALA A 114 -12.65 13.83 22.09
C ALA A 114 -12.72 14.20 23.59
N GLU A 115 -11.60 14.05 24.32
CA GLU A 115 -11.48 14.45 25.73
C GLU A 115 -11.61 15.98 25.88
N LEU A 116 -10.95 16.76 25.03
CA LEU A 116 -11.07 18.23 25.01
C LEU A 116 -12.51 18.68 24.71
N LEU A 117 -13.17 18.10 23.71
CA LEU A 117 -14.57 18.42 23.39
C LEU A 117 -15.53 18.03 24.51
N THR A 118 -15.26 16.93 25.21
CA THR A 118 -16.06 16.49 26.37
C THR A 118 -15.91 17.48 27.53
N SER A 119 -14.69 17.94 27.82
CA SER A 119 -14.44 18.98 28.83
C SER A 119 -15.18 20.27 28.49
N VAL A 120 -15.03 20.77 27.26
CA VAL A 120 -15.72 22.00 26.82
C VAL A 120 -17.23 21.84 26.87
N ARG A 121 -17.76 20.67 26.50
CA ARG A 121 -19.20 20.40 26.59
C ARG A 121 -19.69 20.41 28.04
N SER A 122 -18.91 19.83 28.97
CA SER A 122 -19.20 19.86 30.41
C SER A 122 -19.24 21.30 30.92
N ASP A 123 -18.22 22.10 30.62
CA ASP A 123 -18.13 23.49 31.04
C ASP A 123 -19.30 24.31 30.47
N ILE A 124 -19.66 24.12 29.20
CA ILE A 124 -20.82 24.76 28.58
C ILE A 124 -22.12 24.33 29.27
N SER A 125 -22.29 23.04 29.58
CA SER A 125 -23.48 22.58 30.29
C SER A 125 -23.56 23.16 31.70
N ASP A 126 -22.43 23.29 32.40
CA ASP A 126 -22.36 23.85 33.75
C ASP A 126 -22.65 25.36 33.72
N HIS A 127 -22.08 26.10 32.78
CA HIS A 127 -22.40 27.52 32.54
C HIS A 127 -23.85 27.76 32.12
N LYS A 128 -24.44 26.81 31.38
CA LYS A 128 -25.86 26.87 31.00
C LYS A 128 -26.76 26.53 32.20
N ALA A 129 -26.38 25.55 33.02
CA ALA A 129 -27.09 25.15 34.23
C ALA A 129 -27.02 26.24 35.31
N SER A 130 -25.94 27.04 35.35
CA SER A 130 -25.80 28.18 36.26
C SER A 130 -26.67 29.40 35.90
N GLY A 131 -27.57 29.27 34.92
CA GLY A 131 -28.64 30.26 34.65
C GLY A 131 -28.21 31.55 33.95
N SER A 132 -26.99 31.62 33.41
CA SER A 132 -26.42 32.85 32.81
C SER A 132 -26.77 33.07 31.32
N SER A 133 -27.72 32.33 30.74
CA SER A 133 -28.09 32.53 29.32
C SER A 133 -28.99 33.75 29.16
N SER A 134 -28.39 34.95 29.22
CA SER A 134 -29.09 36.19 28.84
C SER A 134 -29.41 36.14 27.34
N PRO A 135 -30.57 36.67 26.90
CA PRO A 135 -30.92 36.75 25.47
C PRO A 135 -29.82 37.44 24.64
N ALA A 136 -29.11 38.41 25.20
CA ALA A 136 -28.00 39.10 24.54
C ALA A 136 -26.78 38.19 24.31
N ALA A 137 -26.48 37.27 25.24
CA ALA A 137 -25.40 36.30 25.05
C ALA A 137 -25.72 35.29 23.94
N SER A 138 -27.00 34.91 23.80
CA SER A 138 -27.47 34.07 22.70
C SER A 138 -27.29 34.75 21.34
N LEU A 139 -27.65 36.03 21.24
CA LEU A 139 -27.51 36.82 20.01
C LEU A 139 -26.03 37.06 19.63
N LEU A 140 -25.16 37.30 20.62
CA LEU A 140 -23.72 37.42 20.37
C LEU A 140 -23.10 36.11 19.88
N ARG A 141 -23.54 34.97 20.43
CA ARG A 141 -23.13 33.64 19.95
C ARG A 141 -23.62 33.38 18.53
N GLU A 142 -24.86 33.75 18.21
CA GLU A 142 -25.41 33.65 16.86
C GLU A 142 -24.61 34.49 15.86
N ARG A 143 -24.28 35.73 16.24
CA ARG A 143 -23.42 36.60 15.42
C ARG A 143 -22.03 35.98 15.18
N GLY A 144 -21.44 35.37 16.21
CA GLY A 144 -20.17 34.65 16.10
C GLY A 144 -20.26 33.44 15.16
N ALA A 145 -21.33 32.66 15.25
CA ALA A 145 -21.59 31.53 14.36
C ALA A 145 -21.79 31.99 12.90
N ILE A 146 -22.52 33.09 12.67
CA ILE A 146 -22.70 33.68 11.34
C ILE A 146 -21.35 34.12 10.77
N HIS A 147 -20.50 34.78 11.57
CA HIS A 147 -19.19 35.21 11.10
C HIS A 147 -18.26 34.04 10.76
N GLY A 148 -18.27 32.98 11.58
CA GLY A 148 -17.57 31.73 11.29
C GLY A 148 -18.06 31.07 10.00
N ASN A 149 -19.38 31.05 9.77
CA ASN A 149 -19.95 30.54 8.52
C ASN A 149 -19.54 31.35 7.29
N ILE A 150 -19.45 32.69 7.40
CA ILE A 150 -18.99 33.55 6.31
C ILE A 150 -17.54 33.22 5.93
N ALA A 151 -16.65 33.06 6.92
CA ALA A 151 -15.27 32.67 6.66
C ALA A 151 -15.17 31.28 6.00
N HIS A 152 -15.99 30.32 6.44
CA HIS A 152 -16.04 28.99 5.83
C HIS A 152 -16.60 29.03 4.39
N MET A 153 -17.54 29.93 4.09
CA MET A 153 -18.01 30.13 2.71
C MET A 153 -16.90 30.63 1.79
N ASP A 154 -16.05 31.54 2.24
CA ASP A 154 -14.89 32.02 1.46
C ASP A 154 -13.89 30.90 1.17
N GLU A 155 -13.67 30.00 2.14
CA GLU A 155 -12.85 28.80 1.95
C GLU A 155 -13.47 27.86 0.90
N VAL A 156 -14.78 27.59 0.99
CA VAL A 156 -15.49 26.76 0.00
C VAL A 156 -15.43 27.38 -1.40
N ILE A 157 -15.56 28.71 -1.52
CA ILE A 157 -15.40 29.43 -2.80
C ILE A 157 -13.98 29.24 -3.34
N THR A 158 -12.98 29.34 -2.48
CA THR A 158 -11.58 29.13 -2.85
C THR A 158 -11.33 27.70 -3.33
N ILE A 159 -11.82 26.69 -2.59
CA ILE A 159 -11.73 25.26 -2.96
C ILE A 159 -12.45 25.00 -4.30
N ALA A 160 -13.63 25.58 -4.49
CA ALA A 160 -14.35 25.45 -5.76
C ALA A 160 -13.56 26.06 -6.93
N HIS A 161 -12.92 27.21 -6.72
CA HIS A 161 -12.11 27.86 -7.74
C HIS A 161 -10.84 27.05 -8.07
N THR A 162 -10.12 26.56 -7.06
CA THR A 162 -8.93 25.71 -7.27
C THR A 162 -9.30 24.40 -7.95
N THR A 163 -10.41 23.78 -7.58
CA THR A 163 -10.94 22.57 -8.23
C THR A 163 -11.28 22.82 -9.69
N LYS A 164 -11.93 23.95 -10.01
CA LYS A 164 -12.23 24.34 -11.39
C LYS A 164 -10.95 24.47 -12.22
N VAL A 165 -9.92 25.13 -11.68
CA VAL A 165 -8.62 25.28 -12.36
C VAL A 165 -7.95 23.92 -12.56
N ALA A 166 -7.96 23.06 -11.54
CA ALA A 166 -7.38 21.72 -11.60
C ALA A 166 -8.09 20.83 -12.65
N LEU A 167 -9.43 20.86 -12.72
CA LEU A 167 -10.20 20.16 -13.75
C LEU A 167 -9.88 20.69 -15.16
N GLY A 168 -9.69 22.00 -15.30
CA GLY A 168 -9.21 22.61 -16.53
C GLY A 168 -7.85 22.06 -16.97
N ALA A 169 -6.88 22.00 -16.05
CA ALA A 169 -5.57 21.41 -16.30
C ALA A 169 -5.66 19.91 -16.65
N GLN A 170 -6.45 19.14 -15.90
CA GLN A 170 -6.68 17.71 -16.21
C GLN A 170 -7.25 17.51 -17.61
N ARG A 171 -8.23 18.33 -18.03
CA ARG A 171 -8.77 18.29 -19.39
C ARG A 171 -7.68 18.51 -20.43
N THR A 172 -6.80 19.49 -20.25
CA THR A 172 -5.69 19.73 -21.19
C THR A 172 -4.73 18.54 -21.27
N THR A 173 -4.37 17.93 -20.13
CA THR A 173 -3.54 16.72 -20.12
C THR A 173 -4.21 15.53 -20.79
N PHE A 174 -5.53 15.38 -20.64
CA PHE A 174 -6.26 14.29 -21.29
C PHE A 174 -6.30 14.46 -22.81
N MET A 175 -6.45 15.71 -23.30
CA MET A 175 -6.35 16.00 -24.73
C MET A 175 -4.94 15.71 -25.26
N GLU A 176 -3.88 16.00 -24.48
CA GLU A 176 -2.50 15.65 -24.84
C GLU A 176 -2.30 14.13 -24.90
N ILE A 177 -2.79 13.39 -23.88
CA ILE A 177 -2.74 11.93 -23.84
C ILE A 177 -3.49 11.34 -25.02
N GLN A 178 -4.69 11.84 -25.33
CA GLN A 178 -5.46 11.41 -26.49
C GLN A 178 -4.68 11.63 -27.79
N GLY A 179 -3.97 12.76 -27.92
CA GLY A 179 -3.07 13.04 -29.03
C GLY A 179 -1.93 12.03 -29.14
N LYS A 180 -1.25 11.72 -28.02
CA LYS A 180 -0.16 10.73 -27.96
C LYS A 180 -0.66 9.31 -28.24
N VAL A 181 -1.82 8.92 -27.72
CA VAL A 181 -2.45 7.62 -27.98
C VAL A 181 -2.82 7.48 -29.46
N LYS A 182 -3.36 8.54 -30.07
CA LYS A 182 -3.63 8.56 -31.51
C LYS A 182 -2.33 8.37 -32.32
N GLN A 183 -1.28 9.11 -31.94
CA GLN A 183 0.05 8.96 -32.56
C GLN A 183 0.62 7.54 -32.40
N LEU A 184 0.40 6.90 -31.26
CA LEU A 184 0.83 5.50 -31.03
C LEU A 184 -0.02 4.52 -31.85
N GLY A 185 -1.31 4.78 -31.99
CA GLY A 185 -2.23 4.06 -32.87
C GLY A 185 -1.75 4.06 -34.32
N ASP A 186 -1.27 5.19 -34.82
CA ASP A 186 -0.71 5.33 -36.18
C ASP A 186 0.60 4.54 -36.37
N ARG A 187 1.33 4.22 -35.29
CA ARG A 187 2.55 3.38 -35.33
C ARG A 187 2.26 1.89 -35.21
N PHE A 188 1.08 1.50 -34.74
CA PHE A 188 0.70 0.10 -34.54
C PHE A 188 0.68 -0.74 -35.85
N PRO A 189 0.22 -0.22 -37.01
CA PRO A 189 0.31 -0.91 -38.30
C PRO A 189 1.76 -1.19 -38.74
N ALA A 190 2.70 -0.28 -38.45
CA ALA A 190 4.11 -0.47 -38.77
C ALA A 190 4.72 -1.61 -37.93
N ILE A 191 4.36 -1.72 -36.65
CA ILE A 191 4.76 -2.83 -35.78
C ILE A 191 4.18 -4.16 -36.28
N ARG A 192 2.91 -4.18 -36.71
CA ARG A 192 2.31 -5.38 -37.33
C ARG A 192 3.03 -5.78 -38.62
N GLY A 193 3.50 -4.81 -39.42
CA GLY A 193 4.32 -5.05 -40.60
C GLY A 193 5.65 -5.73 -40.26
N VAL A 194 6.37 -5.23 -39.26
CA VAL A 194 7.65 -5.80 -38.79
C VAL A 194 7.44 -7.20 -38.19
N LEU A 195 6.42 -7.39 -37.36
CA LEU A 195 6.09 -8.70 -36.79
C LEU A 195 5.72 -9.72 -37.88
N GLY A 196 5.01 -9.29 -38.92
CA GLY A 196 4.71 -10.10 -40.10
C GLY A 196 5.96 -10.49 -40.88
N ALA A 197 6.91 -9.57 -41.07
CA ALA A 197 8.18 -9.84 -41.71
C ALA A 197 9.03 -10.86 -40.92
N ILE A 198 9.07 -10.73 -39.59
CA ILE A 198 9.76 -11.67 -38.70
C ILE A 198 9.13 -13.08 -38.80
N LYS A 199 7.79 -13.17 -38.77
CA LYS A 199 7.07 -14.46 -38.90
C LYS A 199 7.34 -15.13 -40.25
N ARG A 200 7.42 -14.35 -41.35
CA ARG A 200 7.78 -14.87 -42.68
C ARG A 200 9.22 -15.37 -42.76
N LYS A 201 10.17 -14.72 -42.08
CA LYS A 201 11.56 -15.20 -42.04
C LYS A 201 11.65 -16.53 -41.30
N LYS A 202 10.98 -16.63 -40.14
CA LYS A 202 10.91 -17.88 -39.36
C LYS A 202 10.23 -19.03 -40.12
N SER A 203 9.17 -18.75 -40.90
CA SER A 203 8.49 -19.79 -41.69
C SER A 203 9.36 -20.33 -42.83
N LYS A 204 10.21 -19.48 -43.44
CA LYS A 204 11.16 -19.91 -44.48
C LYS A 204 12.19 -20.88 -43.93
N ASP A 205 12.76 -20.59 -42.76
CA ASP A 205 13.78 -21.45 -42.15
C ASP A 205 13.19 -22.83 -41.78
N THR A 206 11.95 -22.86 -41.27
CA THR A 206 11.24 -24.13 -40.97
C THR A 206 10.91 -24.93 -42.23
N LEU A 207 10.51 -24.27 -43.34
CA LEU A 207 10.23 -24.93 -44.61
C LEU A 207 11.48 -25.58 -45.21
N ILE A 208 12.62 -24.87 -45.17
CA ILE A 208 13.90 -25.39 -45.67
C ILE A 208 14.33 -26.61 -44.83
N LEU A 209 14.28 -26.52 -43.51
CA LEU A 209 14.65 -27.62 -42.62
C LEU A 209 13.78 -28.86 -42.83
N ALA A 210 12.46 -28.69 -42.94
CA ALA A 210 11.54 -29.79 -43.20
C ALA A 210 11.85 -30.49 -44.54
N GLY A 211 12.12 -29.71 -45.60
CA GLY A 211 12.50 -30.24 -46.91
C GLY A 211 13.77 -31.10 -46.87
N VAL A 212 14.79 -30.66 -46.14
CA VAL A 212 16.05 -31.42 -45.98
C VAL A 212 15.79 -32.74 -45.27
N ILE A 213 15.02 -32.73 -44.18
CA ILE A 213 14.68 -33.96 -43.43
C ILE A 213 13.92 -34.95 -44.32
N THR A 214 12.90 -34.50 -45.06
CA THR A 214 12.13 -35.37 -45.97
C THR A 214 13.01 -35.95 -47.08
N ALA A 215 13.93 -35.15 -47.64
CA ALA A 215 14.88 -35.63 -48.65
C ALA A 215 15.82 -36.71 -48.07
N CYS A 216 16.39 -36.49 -46.88
CA CYS A 216 17.23 -37.48 -46.20
C CYS A 216 16.47 -38.79 -45.94
N ILE A 217 15.22 -38.71 -45.47
CA ILE A 217 14.39 -39.90 -45.23
C ILE A 217 14.11 -40.66 -46.53
N LEU A 218 13.78 -39.96 -47.62
CA LEU A 218 13.57 -40.58 -48.94
C LEU A 218 14.82 -41.29 -49.45
N PHE A 219 15.99 -40.66 -49.34
CA PHE A 219 17.26 -41.28 -49.73
C PHE A 219 17.55 -42.56 -48.93
N LEU A 220 17.28 -42.55 -47.62
CA LEU A 220 17.43 -43.75 -46.78
C LEU A 220 16.48 -44.86 -47.19
N ILE A 221 15.22 -44.55 -47.49
CA ILE A 221 14.22 -45.54 -47.94
C ILE A 221 14.63 -46.15 -49.29
N ILE A 222 15.07 -45.31 -50.25
CA ILE A 222 15.55 -45.79 -51.56
C ILE A 222 16.78 -46.68 -51.40
N TYR A 223 17.73 -46.28 -50.55
CA TYR A 223 18.91 -47.09 -50.26
C TYR A 223 18.55 -48.45 -49.64
N TRP A 224 17.58 -48.47 -48.74
CA TRP A 224 17.10 -49.70 -48.10
C TRP A 224 16.35 -50.62 -49.08
N LEU A 225 15.60 -50.05 -50.03
CA LEU A 225 14.92 -50.81 -51.10
C LEU A 225 15.89 -51.32 -52.18
N SER A 226 17.02 -50.65 -52.37
CA SER A 226 18.04 -51.01 -53.36
C SER A 226 19.05 -52.05 -52.83
N LYS A 227 18.96 -52.42 -51.56
CA LYS A 227 19.83 -53.41 -50.91
C LYS A 227 19.08 -54.72 -50.72
#